data_AF-A0A151S8G6-F1
#
_entry.id   AF-A0A151S8G6-F1
#
_cell.length_a   1.000
_cell.length_b   1.000
_cell.length_c   1.000
_cell.angle_alpha   90.00
_cell.angle_beta   90.00
_cell.angle_gamma   90.00
#
_symmetry.space_group_name_H-M   'P 1'
#
loop_
_entity.id
_entity.type
_entity.pdbx_description
1 polymer ?
#
loop_
_entity_poly.entity_id
_entity_poly.type
_entity_poly.pdbx_seq_one_letter_code
_entity_poly.pdbx_strand_id
1 'polypeptide(L)'
;MRRVIFYSARTNKWHRAPDMLRRRHFFGSCVINNCLYVAGGENEGVHRSLRSAEVYDPNKNRWSFISDMSTAMVPFIGVVYDGKWFLKGLGSHRQVLSEVYQPENDSWYPIYDGMVSGWRNPSTTLNGKLYALDCKDGCKIRVYDEVTDSWSKHIDSKMHLGSSRALEAAALVPLNGKLCIIRNNMSISLVDVSKLEDLRGSSAEQLWETIAGKGQFKTLVTNLWSSLAGRSRLKSHIVHCQVLQA
;
A
#
# COMPACT_ATOMS: atom_id res chain seq x y z
N MET A 1 8.43 0.38 -18.60
CA MET A 1 8.52 -1.12 -18.67
C MET A 1 7.12 -1.69 -18.96
N ARG A 2 6.98 -2.84 -19.67
CA ARG A 2 5.69 -3.59 -19.80
C ARG A 2 5.70 -4.95 -19.09
N ARG A 3 6.89 -5.44 -18.73
CA ARG A 3 7.10 -6.79 -18.24
C ARG A 3 6.45 -6.99 -16.89
N VAL A 4 5.76 -8.13 -16.73
CA VAL A 4 5.18 -8.57 -15.47
C VAL A 4 5.76 -9.94 -15.12
N ILE A 5 6.20 -10.10 -13.87
CA ILE A 5 6.66 -11.37 -13.30
C ILE A 5 5.94 -11.60 -11.99
N PHE A 6 5.66 -12.85 -11.66
CA PHE A 6 5.06 -13.22 -10.38
C PHE A 6 5.86 -14.33 -9.72
N TYR A 7 5.89 -14.34 -8.40
CA TYR A 7 6.55 -15.37 -7.62
C TYR A 7 5.51 -16.40 -7.16
N SER A 8 5.76 -17.68 -7.45
CA SER A 8 4.94 -18.78 -6.93
C SER A 8 5.63 -19.39 -5.71
N ALA A 9 4.97 -19.27 -4.55
CA ALA A 9 5.45 -19.87 -3.30
C ALA A 9 5.49 -21.40 -3.39
N ARG A 10 4.51 -22.02 -4.06
CA ARG A 10 4.44 -23.48 -4.26
C ARG A 10 5.66 -24.04 -4.99
N THR A 11 6.11 -23.36 -6.04
CA THR A 11 7.26 -23.82 -6.83
C THR A 11 8.58 -23.16 -6.42
N ASN A 12 8.53 -22.20 -5.50
CA ASN A 12 9.64 -21.33 -5.13
C ASN A 12 10.39 -20.73 -6.34
N LYS A 13 9.63 -20.21 -7.32
CA LYS A 13 10.17 -19.71 -8.60
C LYS A 13 9.44 -18.46 -9.06
N TRP A 14 10.17 -17.61 -9.76
CA TRP A 14 9.62 -16.50 -10.53
C TRP A 14 9.15 -17.00 -11.90
N HIS A 15 7.96 -16.56 -12.29
CA HIS A 15 7.29 -16.90 -13.54
C HIS A 15 6.96 -15.63 -14.31
N ARG A 16 6.78 -15.75 -15.63
CA ARG A 16 6.36 -14.63 -16.47
C ARG A 16 4.83 -14.58 -16.52
N ALA A 17 4.26 -13.39 -16.34
CA ALA A 17 2.85 -13.12 -16.62
C ALA A 17 2.70 -12.42 -17.98
N PRO A 18 1.48 -12.31 -18.53
CA PRO A 18 1.20 -11.44 -19.65
C PRO A 18 1.72 -10.03 -19.40
N ASP A 19 2.35 -9.45 -20.41
CA ASP A 19 2.88 -8.09 -20.34
C ASP A 19 1.71 -7.07 -20.31
N MET A 20 1.90 -5.96 -19.57
CA MET A 20 0.96 -4.83 -19.60
C MET A 20 0.80 -4.31 -21.04
N LEU A 21 -0.36 -3.75 -21.37
CA LEU A 21 -0.69 -3.20 -22.68
C LEU A 21 0.12 -1.93 -22.95
N ARG A 22 0.35 -1.08 -21.93
CA ARG A 22 1.14 0.15 -22.06
C ARG A 22 2.41 0.12 -21.22
N ARG A 23 3.50 0.67 -21.77
CA ARG A 23 4.75 0.85 -21.03
C ARG A 23 4.51 1.91 -19.97
N ARG A 24 4.89 1.60 -18.73
CA ARG A 24 4.81 2.54 -17.62
C ARG A 24 5.98 2.37 -16.63
N HIS A 25 6.31 3.43 -15.90
CA HIS A 25 7.14 3.45 -14.68
C HIS A 25 6.53 4.45 -13.68
N PHE A 26 6.86 4.36 -12.40
CA PHE A 26 6.25 5.18 -11.32
C PHE A 26 4.70 5.18 -11.29
N PHE A 27 4.08 4.05 -11.63
CA PHE A 27 2.62 3.90 -11.63
C PHE A 27 2.10 3.47 -10.26
N GLY A 28 0.85 3.80 -9.97
CA GLY A 28 0.12 3.23 -8.84
C GLY A 28 -0.35 1.82 -9.19
N SER A 29 -0.41 0.93 -8.20
CA SER A 29 -1.03 -0.40 -8.35
C SER A 29 -1.94 -0.72 -7.18
N CYS A 30 -2.94 -1.57 -7.40
CA CYS A 30 -3.76 -2.12 -6.33
C CYS A 30 -4.36 -3.49 -6.69
N VAL A 31 -4.99 -4.14 -5.72
CA VAL A 31 -5.75 -5.38 -5.90
C VAL A 31 -7.18 -5.11 -5.42
N ILE A 32 -8.14 -5.34 -6.31
CA ILE A 32 -9.58 -5.28 -6.01
C ILE A 32 -10.20 -6.54 -6.61
N ASN A 33 -11.02 -7.26 -5.84
CA ASN A 33 -11.73 -8.45 -6.32
C ASN A 33 -10.82 -9.44 -7.07
N ASN A 34 -9.64 -9.69 -6.50
CA ASN A 34 -8.59 -10.55 -7.05
C ASN A 34 -8.02 -10.16 -8.43
N CYS A 35 -8.27 -8.94 -8.89
CA CYS A 35 -7.68 -8.40 -10.10
C CYS A 35 -6.58 -7.39 -9.74
N LEU A 36 -5.49 -7.37 -10.50
CA LEU A 36 -4.38 -6.43 -10.31
C LEU A 36 -4.60 -5.20 -11.21
N TYR A 37 -4.71 -4.03 -10.59
CA TYR A 37 -4.90 -2.76 -11.29
C TYR A 37 -3.60 -1.98 -11.31
N VAL A 38 -3.37 -1.24 -12.40
CA VAL A 38 -2.28 -0.27 -12.54
C VAL A 38 -2.80 1.02 -13.17
N ALA A 39 -2.35 2.18 -12.69
CA ALA A 39 -2.83 3.47 -13.17
C ALA A 39 -1.74 4.53 -13.12
N GLY A 40 -1.83 5.46 -14.07
CA GLY A 40 -0.90 6.57 -14.19
C GLY A 40 0.56 6.15 -14.39
N GLY A 41 1.44 6.98 -13.86
CA GLY A 41 2.88 6.87 -14.01
C GLY A 41 3.35 7.57 -15.28
N GLU A 42 4.51 7.15 -15.77
CA GLU A 42 5.16 7.77 -16.91
C GLU A 42 5.52 6.76 -17.99
N ASN A 43 5.62 7.23 -19.22
CA ASN A 43 6.17 6.53 -20.36
C ASN A 43 7.22 7.40 -21.07
N GLU A 44 8.12 6.77 -21.82
CA GLU A 44 9.10 7.47 -22.64
C GLU A 44 8.41 8.24 -23.79
N GLY A 45 8.91 9.44 -24.12
CA GLY A 45 8.44 10.26 -25.24
C GLY A 45 7.89 11.64 -24.85
N VAL A 46 7.14 12.25 -25.77
CA VAL A 46 6.58 13.62 -25.66
C VAL A 46 5.46 13.70 -24.61
N HIS A 47 4.66 12.65 -24.46
CA HIS A 47 3.64 12.53 -23.41
C HIS A 47 4.17 11.66 -22.27
N ARG A 48 4.94 12.30 -21.37
CA ARG A 48 5.59 11.58 -20.27
C ARG A 48 4.58 11.02 -19.28
N SER A 49 3.66 11.82 -18.76
CA SER A 49 2.67 11.36 -17.78
C SER A 49 1.49 10.65 -18.44
N LEU A 50 1.03 9.56 -17.82
CA LEU A 50 -0.06 8.73 -18.31
C LEU A 50 -1.35 9.03 -17.54
N ARG A 51 -2.47 9.05 -18.27
CA ARG A 51 -3.83 8.93 -17.69
C ARG A 51 -4.37 7.49 -17.72
N SER A 52 -3.75 6.63 -18.53
CA SER A 52 -4.26 5.28 -18.77
C SER A 52 -4.15 4.37 -17.56
N ALA A 53 -5.19 3.60 -17.33
CA ALA A 53 -5.22 2.55 -16.33
C ALA A 53 -5.55 1.20 -16.98
N GLU A 54 -5.10 0.12 -16.37
CA GLU A 54 -5.24 -1.24 -16.88
C GLU A 54 -5.51 -2.20 -15.71
N VAL A 55 -6.23 -3.28 -16.00
CA VAL A 55 -6.53 -4.36 -15.07
C VAL A 55 -6.05 -5.69 -15.61
N TYR A 56 -5.43 -6.49 -14.76
CA TYR A 56 -5.09 -7.88 -15.01
C TYR A 56 -6.07 -8.79 -14.28
N ASP A 57 -6.79 -9.59 -15.05
CA ASP A 57 -7.67 -10.65 -14.55
C ASP A 57 -6.90 -11.98 -14.58
N PRO A 58 -6.51 -12.55 -13.43
CA PRO A 58 -5.76 -13.81 -13.39
C PRO A 58 -6.56 -15.00 -13.91
N ASN A 59 -7.89 -14.98 -13.84
CA ASN A 59 -8.75 -16.06 -14.35
C ASN A 59 -8.75 -16.09 -15.88
N LYS A 60 -8.69 -14.90 -16.50
CA LYS A 60 -8.60 -14.76 -17.96
C LYS A 60 -7.17 -14.69 -18.47
N ASN A 61 -6.20 -14.64 -17.56
CA ASN A 61 -4.77 -14.46 -17.81
C ASN A 61 -4.50 -13.38 -18.87
N ARG A 62 -5.12 -12.20 -18.71
CA ARG A 62 -4.98 -11.09 -19.66
C ARG A 62 -5.11 -9.72 -19.00
N TRP A 63 -4.46 -8.74 -19.61
CA TRP A 63 -4.68 -7.33 -19.32
C TRP A 63 -5.78 -6.76 -20.20
N SER A 64 -6.55 -5.84 -19.65
CA SER A 64 -7.54 -5.01 -20.35
C SER A 64 -7.33 -3.55 -19.96
N PHE A 65 -7.58 -2.62 -20.87
CA PHE A 65 -7.75 -1.22 -20.49
C PHE A 65 -9.03 -1.07 -19.67
N ILE A 66 -8.97 -0.16 -18.70
CA ILE A 66 -10.13 0.38 -17.98
C ILE A 66 -10.22 1.87 -18.31
N SER A 67 -11.23 2.56 -17.80
CA SER A 67 -11.36 4.01 -18.02
C SER A 67 -10.09 4.78 -17.66
N ASP A 68 -9.79 5.78 -18.49
CA ASP A 68 -8.69 6.71 -18.26
C ASP A 68 -8.99 7.59 -17.03
N MET A 69 -7.96 7.91 -16.24
CA MET A 69 -8.03 8.95 -15.21
C MET A 69 -8.37 10.30 -15.83
N SER A 70 -8.93 11.20 -15.03
CA SER A 70 -9.30 12.54 -15.49
C SER A 70 -8.06 13.35 -15.91
N THR A 71 -6.98 13.20 -15.15
CA THR A 71 -5.72 13.91 -15.37
C THR A 71 -4.55 12.95 -15.34
N ALA A 72 -3.57 13.17 -16.22
CA ALA A 72 -2.33 12.40 -16.17
C ALA A 72 -1.56 12.73 -14.89
N MET A 73 -1.22 11.70 -14.11
CA MET A 73 -0.46 11.86 -12.87
C MET A 73 0.54 10.73 -12.63
N VAL A 74 1.57 11.03 -11.84
CA VAL A 74 2.50 10.06 -11.27
C VAL A 74 2.07 9.78 -9.82
N PRO A 75 1.43 8.64 -9.53
CA PRO A 75 0.97 8.34 -8.18
C PRO A 75 2.16 8.09 -7.23
N PHE A 76 2.05 8.63 -6.02
CA PHE A 76 3.01 8.36 -4.93
C PHE A 76 2.35 7.72 -3.70
N ILE A 77 1.02 7.67 -3.68
CA ILE A 77 0.23 7.04 -2.62
C ILE A 77 -1.07 6.45 -3.19
N GLY A 78 -1.47 5.30 -2.68
CA GLY A 78 -2.59 4.50 -3.16
C GLY A 78 -3.19 3.64 -2.04
N VAL A 79 -4.51 3.56 -1.93
CA VAL A 79 -5.19 2.64 -0.99
C VAL A 79 -6.52 2.17 -1.57
N VAL A 80 -6.87 0.91 -1.32
CA VAL A 80 -8.20 0.38 -1.60
C VAL A 80 -9.01 0.48 -0.32
N TYR A 81 -10.12 1.21 -0.37
CA TYR A 81 -11.03 1.41 0.74
C TYR A 81 -12.47 1.34 0.22
N ASP A 82 -13.33 0.60 0.92
CA ASP A 82 -14.74 0.42 0.51
C ASP A 82 -14.89 0.00 -0.97
N GLY A 83 -14.05 -0.96 -1.41
CA GLY A 83 -14.06 -1.46 -2.80
C GLY A 83 -13.56 -0.46 -3.86
N LYS A 84 -13.24 0.78 -3.48
CA LYS A 84 -12.79 1.86 -4.35
C LYS A 84 -11.28 2.03 -4.24
N TRP A 85 -10.65 2.44 -5.33
CA TRP A 85 -9.21 2.69 -5.34
C TRP A 85 -8.90 4.17 -5.36
N PHE A 86 -8.38 4.65 -4.24
CA PHE A 86 -7.94 6.02 -4.08
C PHE A 86 -6.48 6.16 -4.46
N LEU A 87 -6.16 7.19 -5.24
CA LEU A 87 -4.81 7.55 -5.64
C LEU A 87 -4.56 9.02 -5.38
N LYS A 88 -3.34 9.34 -4.95
CA LYS A 88 -2.83 10.70 -4.96
C LYS A 88 -1.44 10.73 -5.60
N GLY A 89 -1.23 11.75 -6.42
CA GLY A 89 -0.07 11.84 -7.31
C GLY A 89 0.28 13.27 -7.67
N LEU A 90 1.32 13.40 -8.50
CA LEU A 90 1.72 14.67 -9.09
C LEU A 90 1.28 14.75 -10.54
N GLY A 91 0.56 15.82 -10.89
CA GLY A 91 0.25 16.15 -12.26
C GLY A 91 1.43 16.74 -13.03
N SER A 92 1.22 17.05 -14.30
CA SER A 92 2.23 17.63 -15.21
C SER A 92 2.83 18.96 -14.73
N HIS A 93 2.06 19.77 -14.00
CA HIS A 93 2.49 21.06 -13.44
C HIS A 93 2.93 20.95 -11.98
N ARG A 94 3.25 19.73 -11.52
CA ARG A 94 3.66 19.42 -10.13
C ARG A 94 2.61 19.75 -9.07
N GLN A 95 1.36 19.93 -9.48
CA GLN A 95 0.22 20.04 -8.59
C GLN A 95 -0.12 18.66 -8.01
N VAL A 96 -0.52 18.64 -6.73
CA VAL A 96 -1.01 17.41 -6.09
C VAL A 96 -2.44 17.16 -6.55
N LEU A 97 -2.67 15.99 -7.14
CA LEU A 97 -3.97 15.55 -7.62
C LEU A 97 -4.39 14.31 -6.85
N SER A 98 -5.69 14.13 -6.67
CA SER A 98 -6.25 12.92 -6.07
C SER A 98 -7.48 12.49 -6.87
N GLU A 99 -7.54 11.20 -7.16
CA GLU A 99 -8.65 10.59 -7.88
C GLU A 99 -9.05 9.27 -7.21
N VAL A 100 -10.33 8.92 -7.34
CA VAL A 100 -10.86 7.61 -6.93
C VAL A 100 -11.37 6.86 -8.16
N TYR A 101 -10.99 5.60 -8.28
CA TYR A 101 -11.57 4.65 -9.22
C TYR A 101 -12.70 3.87 -8.55
N GLN A 102 -13.84 3.82 -9.22
CA GLN A 102 -15.01 3.02 -8.84
C GLN A 102 -15.15 1.87 -9.85
N PRO A 103 -14.86 0.62 -9.45
CA PRO A 103 -14.96 -0.53 -10.35
C PRO A 103 -16.38 -0.82 -10.85
N GLU A 104 -17.41 -0.43 -10.09
CA GLU A 104 -18.82 -0.72 -10.40
C GLU A 104 -19.30 -0.11 -11.72
N ASN A 105 -18.78 1.08 -12.04
CA ASN A 105 -19.14 1.85 -13.24
C ASN A 105 -17.93 2.11 -14.14
N ASP A 106 -16.79 1.46 -13.86
CA ASP A 106 -15.52 1.67 -14.53
C ASP A 106 -15.21 3.17 -14.72
N SER A 107 -15.20 3.95 -13.64
CA SER A 107 -15.04 5.41 -13.74
C SER A 107 -14.08 5.97 -12.70
N TRP A 108 -13.41 7.06 -13.08
CA TRP A 108 -12.54 7.85 -12.21
C TRP A 108 -13.20 9.19 -11.87
N TYR A 109 -13.03 9.63 -10.62
CA TYR A 109 -13.52 10.92 -10.14
C TYR A 109 -12.43 11.68 -9.40
N PRO A 110 -12.28 13.00 -9.64
CA PRO A 110 -11.45 13.84 -8.79
C PRO A 110 -12.06 13.95 -7.39
N ILE A 111 -11.21 13.95 -6.37
CA ILE A 111 -11.63 13.98 -4.97
C ILE A 111 -10.81 15.01 -4.18
N TYR A 112 -11.48 15.67 -3.24
CA TYR A 112 -10.93 16.76 -2.45
C TYR A 112 -11.39 16.72 -0.99
N ASP A 113 -11.99 15.60 -0.57
CA ASP A 113 -12.57 15.41 0.76
C ASP A 113 -11.51 15.31 1.87
N GLY A 114 -11.99 15.21 3.11
CA GLY A 114 -11.15 15.12 4.30
C GLY A 114 -10.35 13.82 4.40
N MET A 115 -10.84 12.72 3.80
CA MET A 115 -10.06 11.49 3.63
C MET A 115 -8.72 11.81 2.97
N VAL A 116 -8.77 12.54 1.85
CA VAL A 116 -7.57 12.91 1.10
C VAL A 116 -6.76 14.00 1.80
N SER A 117 -7.39 14.95 2.49
CA SER A 117 -6.72 16.10 3.13
C SER A 117 -5.78 15.72 4.29
N GLY A 118 -5.91 14.51 4.85
CA GLY A 118 -5.04 14.01 5.95
C GLY A 118 -4.27 12.73 5.62
N TRP A 119 -4.45 12.18 4.43
CA TRP A 119 -3.92 10.87 4.06
C TRP A 119 -2.39 10.82 4.01
N ARG A 120 -1.82 9.85 4.73
CA ARG A 120 -0.37 9.60 4.82
C ARG A 120 -0.05 8.13 4.57
N ASN A 121 1.18 7.89 4.13
CA ASN A 121 1.73 6.55 3.97
C ASN A 121 2.68 6.19 5.12
N PRO A 122 2.83 4.90 5.44
CA PRO A 122 2.02 3.76 4.96
C PRO A 122 0.55 3.79 5.44
N SER A 123 -0.38 3.29 4.62
CA SER A 123 -1.81 3.16 4.95
C SER A 123 -2.37 1.81 4.51
N THR A 124 -3.41 1.34 5.19
CA THR A 124 -4.06 0.06 4.87
C THR A 124 -5.48 -0.02 5.44
N THR A 125 -6.23 -1.02 5.02
CA THR A 125 -7.58 -1.30 5.50
C THR A 125 -7.62 -2.60 6.31
N LEU A 126 -8.43 -2.59 7.36
CA LEU A 126 -8.67 -3.75 8.22
C LEU A 126 -10.08 -3.63 8.81
N ASN A 127 -10.87 -4.69 8.69
CA ASN A 127 -12.24 -4.76 9.22
C ASN A 127 -13.12 -3.56 8.80
N GLY A 128 -13.02 -3.16 7.52
CA GLY A 128 -13.79 -2.04 6.97
C GLY A 128 -13.33 -0.65 7.43
N LYS A 129 -12.28 -0.53 8.24
CA LYS A 129 -11.72 0.76 8.67
C LYS A 129 -10.41 1.06 7.95
N LEU A 130 -10.15 2.34 7.68
CA LEU A 130 -8.93 2.83 7.05
C LEU A 130 -7.95 3.37 8.10
N TYR A 131 -6.72 2.88 8.04
CA TYR A 131 -5.63 3.21 8.96
C TYR A 131 -4.44 3.81 8.22
N ALA A 132 -3.76 4.76 8.83
CA ALA A 132 -2.51 5.31 8.34
C ALA A 132 -1.52 5.53 9.49
N LEU A 133 -0.22 5.47 9.20
CA LEU A 133 0.80 5.86 10.17
C LEU A 133 0.81 7.39 10.33
N ASP A 134 0.87 7.84 11.57
CA ASP A 134 0.91 9.26 11.93
C ASP A 134 2.34 9.75 12.22
N CYS A 135 3.26 8.83 12.50
CA CYS A 135 4.67 9.11 12.75
C CYS A 135 5.61 8.18 11.98
N LYS A 136 6.85 8.62 11.83
CA LYS A 136 7.88 7.94 11.02
C LYS A 136 8.21 6.54 11.51
N ASP A 137 8.30 6.32 12.81
CA ASP A 137 8.65 5.02 13.40
C ASP A 137 7.45 4.06 13.49
N GLY A 138 6.26 4.49 13.04
CA GLY A 138 5.04 3.70 13.07
C GLY A 138 4.47 3.44 14.46
N CYS A 139 4.98 4.09 15.52
CA CYS A 139 4.49 3.90 16.88
C CYS A 139 3.17 4.64 17.19
N LYS A 140 2.65 5.41 16.23
CA LYS A 140 1.38 6.13 16.28
C LYS A 140 0.61 5.93 14.97
N ILE A 141 -0.62 5.46 15.09
CA ILE A 141 -1.55 5.18 13.99
C ILE A 141 -2.71 6.16 14.10
N ARG A 142 -3.29 6.55 12.97
CA ARG A 142 -4.54 7.30 12.90
C ARG A 142 -5.58 6.53 12.10
N VAL A 143 -6.85 6.70 12.46
CA VAL A 143 -8.01 6.08 11.79
C VAL A 143 -8.82 7.16 11.09
N TYR A 144 -9.29 6.86 9.88
CA TYR A 144 -10.25 7.70 9.17
C TYR A 144 -11.66 7.45 9.71
N ASP A 145 -12.39 8.52 9.96
CA ASP A 145 -13.78 8.54 10.40
C ASP A 145 -14.64 9.06 9.26
N GLU A 146 -15.47 8.18 8.69
CA GLU A 146 -16.36 8.48 7.57
C GLU A 146 -17.47 9.46 7.94
N VAL A 147 -17.93 9.43 9.20
CA VAL A 147 -19.06 10.27 9.65
C VAL A 147 -18.65 11.72 9.70
N THR A 148 -17.41 11.98 10.15
CA THR A 148 -16.86 13.33 10.27
C THR A 148 -15.99 13.73 9.08
N ASP A 149 -15.80 12.83 8.11
CA ASP A 149 -14.85 12.97 7.00
C ASP A 149 -13.48 13.48 7.48
N SER A 150 -12.93 12.84 8.51
CA SER A 150 -11.72 13.33 9.15
C SER A 150 -10.83 12.24 9.73
N TRP A 151 -9.55 12.57 9.93
CA TRP A 151 -8.59 11.67 10.55
C TRP A 151 -8.39 12.02 12.03
N SER A 152 -9.04 11.30 12.94
CA SER A 152 -9.17 11.72 14.34
C SER A 152 -8.59 10.74 15.37
N LYS A 153 -8.94 9.45 15.29
CA LYS A 153 -8.62 8.48 16.36
C LYS A 153 -7.15 8.07 16.28
N HIS A 154 -6.36 8.44 17.29
CA HIS A 154 -4.96 8.03 17.40
C HIS A 154 -4.81 6.79 18.28
N ILE A 155 -4.08 5.79 17.79
CA ILE A 155 -3.59 4.65 18.58
C ILE A 155 -2.09 4.87 18.74
N ASP A 156 -1.64 5.07 19.97
CA ASP A 156 -0.27 5.47 20.27
C ASP A 156 0.33 4.50 21.29
N SER A 157 1.47 3.90 20.95
CA SER A 157 2.20 3.00 21.86
C SER A 157 2.86 3.73 23.03
N LYS A 158 3.03 5.06 22.94
CA LYS A 158 3.84 5.90 23.86
C LYS A 158 5.33 5.55 23.93
N MET A 159 5.76 4.48 23.27
CA MET A 159 7.12 3.96 23.26
C MET A 159 7.74 4.14 21.86
N HIS A 160 8.14 5.37 21.56
CA HIS A 160 8.79 5.72 20.31
C HIS A 160 10.21 5.14 20.22
N LEU A 161 10.58 4.71 19.01
CA LEU A 161 11.87 4.05 18.77
C LEU A 161 12.98 5.03 18.39
N GLY A 162 12.63 6.30 18.14
CA GLY A 162 13.55 7.37 17.79
C GLY A 162 13.53 7.75 16.30
N SER A 163 14.47 8.59 15.89
CA SER A 163 14.47 9.25 14.57
C SER A 163 15.35 8.59 13.51
N SER A 164 15.96 7.44 13.82
CA SER A 164 16.84 6.75 12.87
C SER A 164 16.09 6.26 11.65
N ARG A 165 16.67 6.45 10.45
CA ARG A 165 16.13 5.92 9.19
C ARG A 165 15.91 4.40 9.21
N ALA A 166 16.71 3.67 9.98
CA ALA A 166 16.54 2.23 10.14
C ALA A 166 15.22 1.86 10.83
N LEU A 167 14.64 2.78 11.60
CA LEU A 167 13.39 2.58 12.33
C LEU A 167 12.20 3.21 11.63
N GLU A 168 12.40 3.88 10.49
CA GLU A 168 11.27 4.35 9.68
C GLU A 168 10.43 3.16 9.20
N ALA A 169 9.12 3.27 9.40
CA ALA A 169 8.15 2.30 8.95
C ALA A 169 8.06 2.31 7.43
N ALA A 170 8.35 1.16 6.84
CA ALA A 170 8.34 0.94 5.40
C ALA A 170 6.97 0.45 4.92
N ALA A 171 6.23 -0.28 5.76
CA ALA A 171 4.92 -0.80 5.42
C ALA A 171 4.00 -0.92 6.65
N LEU A 172 2.70 -0.79 6.38
CA LEU A 172 1.60 -1.11 7.28
C LEU A 172 0.70 -2.10 6.54
N VAL A 173 0.54 -3.31 7.06
CA VAL A 173 -0.24 -4.38 6.40
C VAL A 173 -1.14 -5.11 7.40
N PRO A 174 -2.35 -5.53 7.02
CA PRO A 174 -3.16 -6.39 7.86
C PRO A 174 -2.57 -7.82 7.87
N LEU A 175 -2.47 -8.42 9.05
CA LEU A 175 -2.02 -9.80 9.23
C LEU A 175 -2.79 -10.44 10.40
N ASN A 176 -3.53 -11.51 10.12
CA ASN A 176 -4.29 -12.27 11.12
C ASN A 176 -5.18 -11.39 12.02
N GLY A 177 -5.90 -10.43 11.43
CA GLY A 177 -6.80 -9.54 12.17
C GLY A 177 -6.10 -8.41 12.94
N LYS A 178 -4.77 -8.32 12.90
CA LYS A 178 -3.97 -7.23 13.50
C LYS A 178 -3.34 -6.36 12.41
N LEU A 179 -2.96 -5.14 12.78
CA LEU A 179 -2.10 -4.31 11.95
C LEU A 179 -0.63 -4.67 12.19
N CYS A 180 0.14 -4.87 11.13
CA CYS A 180 1.55 -5.21 11.17
C CYS A 180 2.38 -4.07 10.59
N ILE A 181 3.34 -3.60 11.37
CA ILE A 181 4.22 -2.48 11.04
C ILE A 181 5.61 -3.04 10.79
N ILE A 182 6.10 -2.87 9.56
CA ILE A 182 7.40 -3.36 9.13
C ILE A 182 8.31 -2.16 8.93
N ARG A 183 9.47 -2.15 9.57
CA ARG A 183 10.46 -1.06 9.49
C ARG A 183 11.63 -1.41 8.61
N ASN A 184 12.41 -0.40 8.22
CA ASN A 184 13.59 -0.56 7.36
C ASN A 184 14.66 -1.52 7.92
N ASN A 185 14.74 -1.66 9.25
CA ASN A 185 15.62 -2.62 9.93
C ASN A 185 15.00 -4.02 10.09
N MET A 186 13.88 -4.29 9.41
CA MET A 186 13.12 -5.55 9.48
C MET A 186 12.48 -5.85 10.84
N SER A 187 12.48 -4.90 11.79
CA SER A 187 11.71 -5.06 13.02
C SER A 187 10.22 -4.96 12.73
N ILE A 188 9.44 -5.76 13.48
CA ILE A 188 8.00 -5.90 13.28
C ILE A 188 7.26 -5.69 14.60
N SER A 189 6.27 -4.81 14.56
CA SER A 189 5.30 -4.62 15.64
C SER A 189 3.89 -4.96 15.14
N LEU A 190 3.11 -5.67 15.94
CA LEU A 190 1.70 -5.88 15.72
C LEU A 190 0.86 -4.97 16.62
N VAL A 191 -0.29 -4.55 16.10
CA VAL A 191 -1.28 -3.76 16.82
C VAL A 191 -2.65 -4.42 16.69
N ASP A 192 -3.22 -4.83 17.81
CA ASP A 192 -4.53 -5.46 17.88
C ASP A 192 -5.65 -4.42 17.99
N VAL A 193 -6.09 -3.88 16.86
CA VAL A 193 -7.10 -2.80 16.84
C VAL A 193 -8.52 -3.26 17.22
N SER A 194 -8.77 -4.56 17.37
CA SER A 194 -10.09 -5.08 17.78
C SER A 194 -10.42 -4.70 19.22
N LYS A 195 -9.41 -4.70 20.10
CA LYS A 195 -9.56 -4.37 21.52
C LYS A 195 -9.82 -2.88 21.78
N LEU A 196 -9.75 -2.04 20.75
CA LEU A 196 -9.91 -0.59 20.85
C LEU A 196 -11.34 -0.17 21.25
N GLU A 197 -12.33 -1.04 21.05
CA GLU A 197 -13.72 -0.81 21.45
C GLU A 197 -13.95 -1.18 22.93
N ASP A 198 -13.17 -2.13 23.47
CA ASP A 198 -13.22 -2.58 24.86
C ASP A 198 -12.41 -1.70 25.84
N LEU A 199 -11.57 -0.81 25.30
CA LEU A 199 -10.53 -0.06 26.00
C LEU A 199 -11.01 1.17 26.80
N ARG A 200 -12.24 1.20 27.31
CA ARG A 200 -12.73 2.30 28.16
C ARG A 200 -11.98 2.46 29.50
N GLY A 201 -10.93 1.67 29.77
CA GLY A 201 -10.14 1.78 31.00
C GLY A 201 -8.76 1.09 31.07
N SER A 202 -8.19 0.54 29.98
CA SER A 202 -6.83 -0.05 30.01
C SER A 202 -5.80 0.70 29.16
N SER A 203 -4.52 0.48 29.46
CA SER A 203 -3.38 1.13 28.81
C SER A 203 -3.30 0.74 27.32
N ALA A 204 -3.11 1.73 26.44
CA ALA A 204 -2.89 1.51 25.01
C ALA A 204 -1.69 0.58 24.72
N GLU A 205 -0.79 0.37 25.69
CA GLU A 205 0.36 -0.54 25.58
C GLU A 205 -0.06 -1.99 25.34
N GLN A 206 -1.22 -2.43 25.86
CA GLN A 206 -1.71 -3.81 25.69
C GLN A 206 -2.12 -4.13 24.24
N LEU A 207 -2.20 -3.11 23.39
CA LEU A 207 -2.49 -3.26 21.97
C LEU A 207 -1.26 -3.69 21.17
N TRP A 208 -0.05 -3.43 21.67
CA TRP A 208 1.19 -3.52 20.91
C TRP A 208 2.00 -4.74 21.30
N GLU A 209 2.43 -5.49 20.30
CA GLU A 209 3.28 -6.66 20.47
C GLU A 209 4.47 -6.56 19.52
N THR A 210 5.70 -6.66 20.03
CA THR A 210 6.90 -6.70 19.16
C THR A 210 7.32 -8.14 18.93
N ILE A 211 7.12 -8.62 17.70
CA ILE A 211 7.37 -10.03 17.34
C ILE A 211 8.81 -10.24 16.84
N ALA A 212 9.42 -9.22 16.25
CA ALA A 212 10.79 -9.30 15.76
C ALA A 212 11.62 -8.10 16.24
N GLY A 213 12.31 -8.27 17.37
CA GLY A 213 13.41 -7.41 17.82
C GLY A 213 14.76 -7.91 17.27
N LYS A 214 15.83 -7.10 17.43
CA LYS A 214 17.20 -7.47 17.06
C LYS A 214 17.51 -8.92 17.44
N GLY A 215 17.65 -9.81 16.45
CA GLY A 215 18.22 -11.14 16.61
C GLY A 215 17.30 -12.36 16.46
N GLN A 216 15.96 -12.23 16.56
CA GLN A 216 15.11 -13.43 16.75
C GLN A 216 14.43 -14.04 15.50
N PHE A 217 14.46 -13.39 14.32
CA PHE A 217 13.86 -13.94 13.08
C PHE A 217 14.83 -14.02 11.90
N LYS A 218 16.10 -14.37 12.17
CA LYS A 218 17.16 -14.40 11.14
C LYS A 218 16.97 -15.42 10.01
N THR A 219 15.98 -16.32 10.06
CA THR A 219 15.89 -17.43 9.11
C THR A 219 14.62 -17.49 8.27
N LEU A 220 13.41 -17.36 8.82
CA LEU A 220 12.20 -17.60 8.01
C LEU A 220 11.80 -16.38 7.15
N VAL A 221 11.71 -15.21 7.79
CA VAL A 221 11.26 -13.95 7.16
C VAL A 221 12.36 -13.36 6.28
N THR A 222 13.62 -13.42 6.72
CA THR A 222 14.79 -13.05 5.93
C THR A 222 14.93 -13.89 4.66
N ASN A 223 14.61 -15.19 4.69
CA ASN A 223 14.67 -16.04 3.50
C ASN A 223 13.56 -15.69 2.50
N LEU A 224 12.34 -15.44 2.96
CA LEU A 224 11.26 -15.01 2.09
C LEU A 224 11.56 -13.65 1.45
N TRP A 225 11.97 -12.65 2.25
CA TRP A 225 12.29 -11.31 1.73
C TRP A 225 13.60 -11.24 0.96
N SER A 226 14.61 -12.04 1.28
CA SER A 226 15.83 -12.14 0.44
C SER A 226 15.57 -12.86 -0.88
N SER A 227 14.59 -13.77 -0.93
CA SER A 227 14.12 -14.37 -2.19
C SER A 227 13.36 -13.36 -3.05
N LEU A 228 12.60 -12.46 -2.42
CA LEU A 228 11.83 -11.40 -3.09
C LEU A 228 12.71 -10.21 -3.52
N ALA A 229 13.71 -9.84 -2.72
CA ALA A 229 14.56 -8.66 -2.95
C ALA A 229 15.70 -8.89 -3.96
N GLY A 230 15.96 -10.13 -4.38
CA GLY A 230 16.97 -10.47 -5.38
C GLY A 230 18.41 -10.29 -4.89
N ARG A 231 19.27 -11.26 -5.16
CA ARG A 231 20.72 -11.24 -4.84
C ARG A 231 21.54 -10.29 -5.72
N SER A 232 20.94 -9.25 -6.32
CA SER A 232 21.66 -8.33 -7.22
C SER A 232 21.97 -7.01 -6.52
N ARG A 233 23.17 -6.46 -6.77
CA ARG A 233 23.69 -5.21 -6.18
C ARG A 233 22.91 -3.94 -6.56
N LEU A 234 21.75 -4.06 -7.21
CA LEU A 234 20.86 -2.95 -7.52
C LEU A 234 19.88 -2.75 -6.37
N LYS A 235 19.84 -1.52 -5.82
CA LYS A 235 18.88 -1.11 -4.78
C LYS A 235 17.46 -1.22 -5.33
N SER A 236 16.84 -2.37 -5.11
CA SER A 236 15.44 -2.60 -5.43
C SER A 236 14.62 -2.10 -4.26
N HIS A 237 13.84 -1.03 -4.47
CA HIS A 237 12.90 -0.56 -3.48
C HIS A 237 11.56 -1.26 -3.71
N ILE A 238 11.04 -1.93 -2.69
CA ILE A 238 9.66 -2.40 -2.70
C ILE A 238 8.80 -1.14 -2.60
N VAL A 239 8.23 -0.73 -3.73
CA VAL A 239 7.36 0.46 -3.81
C VAL A 239 5.97 0.14 -3.26
N HIS A 240 5.55 -1.12 -3.38
CA HIS A 240 4.20 -1.57 -3.02
C HIS A 240 4.18 -3.10 -2.84
N CYS A 241 3.40 -3.61 -1.89
CA CYS A 241 3.23 -5.04 -1.64
C CYS A 241 1.76 -5.34 -1.34
N GLN A 242 1.16 -6.24 -2.12
CA GLN A 242 -0.21 -6.71 -1.94
C GLN A 242 -0.29 -8.20 -2.22
N VAL A 243 -1.25 -8.87 -1.59
CA VAL A 243 -1.48 -10.31 -1.73
C VAL A 243 -2.65 -10.53 -2.67
N LEU A 244 -2.42 -11.30 -3.73
CA LEU A 244 -3.49 -11.90 -4.55
C LEU A 244 -3.90 -13.21 -3.88
N GLN A 245 -5.19 -13.42 -3.64
CA GLN A 245 -5.70 -14.71 -3.17
C GLN A 245 -5.93 -15.59 -4.41
N ALA A 246 -5.12 -16.63 -4.57
CA ALA A 246 -5.30 -17.64 -5.62
C ALA A 246 -6.33 -18.69 -5.19
#